data_AF-A0A1B8HBG9-F1
#
_entry.id   AF-A0A1B8HBG9-F1
#
_cell.length_a   1.000
_cell.length_b   1.000
_cell.length_c   1.000
_cell.angle_alpha   90.00
_cell.angle_beta   90.00
_cell.angle_gamma   90.00
#
_symmetry.space_group_name_H-M   'P 1'
#
loop_
_entity.id
_entity.type
_entity.pdbx_description
1 polymer ?
#
loop_
_entity_poly.entity_id
_entity_poly.type
_entity_poly.pdbx_seq_one_letter_code
_entity_poly.pdbx_strand_id
1 'polypeptide(L)'
;MKTEQTDIKLYLQRQSACGMLKITRILDGIFTPPFITFLLIGVLFSVIQLTIMPVVVETLLFIPLCFVVVGCVGVLLFAHLYYSCSFPRLKPLLSVNEIEALCSSTFCAYQKMGHLSSKQKSGIDYIDTLICEGIPMNYHHRARVKALVEADVRDHELNTLSQEFETVIAQSKTLA
;
A
#
# COMPACT_ATOMS: atom_id res chain seq x y z
N MET A 1 2.92 -7.57 -20.85
CA MET A 1 4.08 -6.82 -20.32
C MET A 1 5.09 -6.75 -21.45
N LYS A 2 5.60 -5.57 -21.78
CA LYS A 2 6.47 -5.37 -22.94
C LYS A 2 7.95 -5.51 -22.58
N THR A 3 8.29 -5.35 -21.31
CA THR A 3 9.63 -5.64 -20.76
C THR A 3 9.99 -7.12 -20.88
N GLU A 4 11.24 -7.39 -21.27
CA GLU A 4 11.79 -8.73 -21.33
C GLU A 4 12.03 -9.28 -19.91
N GLN A 5 11.97 -10.60 -19.75
CA GLN A 5 12.16 -11.27 -18.46
C GLN A 5 13.54 -10.98 -17.83
N THR A 6 14.52 -10.63 -18.67
CA THR A 6 15.86 -10.16 -18.32
C THR A 6 15.86 -8.80 -17.64
N ASP A 7 15.07 -7.84 -18.15
CA ASP A 7 14.97 -6.49 -17.59
C ASP A 7 14.35 -6.49 -16.20
N ILE A 8 13.32 -7.32 -16.01
CA ILE A 8 12.67 -7.50 -14.71
C ILE A 8 13.67 -8.04 -13.68
N LYS A 9 14.45 -9.07 -14.03
CA LYS A 9 15.47 -9.64 -13.13
C LYS A 9 16.55 -8.61 -12.76
N LEU A 10 17.02 -7.84 -13.74
CA LEU A 10 18.02 -6.81 -13.52
C LEU A 10 17.48 -5.70 -12.59
N TYR A 11 16.23 -5.29 -12.80
CA TYR A 11 15.54 -4.34 -11.93
C TYR A 11 15.41 -4.84 -10.50
N LEU A 12 14.95 -6.09 -10.31
CA LEU A 12 14.84 -6.69 -8.97
C LEU A 12 16.20 -6.79 -8.27
N GLN A 13 17.26 -7.10 -9.01
CA GLN A 13 18.62 -7.11 -8.47
C GLN A 13 19.05 -5.71 -7.99
N ARG A 14 18.79 -4.66 -8.79
CA ARG A 14 19.07 -3.26 -8.40
C ARG A 14 18.28 -2.84 -7.17
N GLN A 15 17.00 -3.19 -7.11
CA GLN A 15 16.15 -2.94 -5.94
C GLN A 15 16.71 -3.63 -4.68
N SER A 16 17.15 -4.89 -4.82
CA SER A 16 17.72 -5.66 -3.70
C SER A 16 19.03 -5.09 -3.15
N ALA A 17 19.84 -4.47 -4.02
CA ALA A 17 21.11 -3.85 -3.69
C ALA A 17 20.95 -2.44 -3.08
N CYS A 18 19.75 -1.84 -3.17
CA CYS A 18 19.50 -0.50 -2.67
C CYS A 18 19.66 -0.44 -1.14
N GLY A 19 20.53 0.45 -0.64
CA GLY A 19 20.75 0.63 0.79
C GLY A 19 19.48 1.04 1.56
N MET A 20 18.57 1.77 0.93
CA MET A 20 17.28 2.14 1.51
C MET A 20 16.38 0.93 1.80
N LEU A 21 16.53 -0.16 1.05
CA LEU A 21 15.77 -1.39 1.32
C LEU A 21 16.21 -2.02 2.65
N LYS A 22 17.51 -1.93 3.00
CA LYS A 22 18.01 -2.38 4.31
C LYS A 22 17.39 -1.58 5.45
N ILE A 23 17.32 -0.25 5.29
CA ILE A 23 16.67 0.64 6.28
C ILE A 23 15.19 0.30 6.41
N THR A 24 14.51 0.07 5.28
CA THR A 24 13.09 -0.31 5.28
C THR A 24 12.87 -1.62 6.04
N ARG A 25 13.69 -2.64 5.79
CA ARG A 25 13.61 -3.92 6.54
C ARG A 25 13.85 -3.76 8.04
N ILE A 26 14.78 -2.89 8.44
CA ILE A 26 15.02 -2.60 9.86
C ILE A 26 13.78 -1.94 10.48
N LEU A 27 13.22 -0.94 9.79
CA LEU A 27 12.03 -0.24 10.26
C LEU A 27 10.80 -1.16 10.29
N ASP A 28 10.64 -2.07 9.33
CA ASP A 28 9.57 -3.09 9.36
C ASP A 28 9.75 -4.07 10.53
N GLY A 29 11.00 -4.40 10.88
CA GLY A 29 11.31 -5.20 12.06
C GLY A 29 11.04 -4.48 13.38
N ILE A 30 11.09 -3.15 13.41
CA ILE A 30 10.78 -2.34 14.59
C ILE A 30 9.27 -2.09 14.69
N PHE A 31 8.64 -1.64 13.60
CA PHE A 31 7.22 -1.30 13.52
C PHE A 31 6.33 -2.52 13.25
N THR A 32 6.57 -3.59 14.00
CA THR A 32 5.73 -4.78 13.91
C THR A 32 4.33 -4.49 14.49
N PRO A 33 3.27 -5.17 14.01
CA PRO A 33 1.92 -4.99 14.55
C PRO A 33 1.82 -5.12 16.08
N PRO A 34 2.52 -6.06 16.74
CA PRO A 34 2.54 -6.14 18.20
C PRO A 34 3.14 -4.89 18.86
N PHE A 35 4.23 -4.36 18.31
CA PHE A 35 4.87 -3.15 18.85
C PHE A 35 3.97 -1.92 18.71
N ILE A 36 3.33 -1.74 17.55
CA ILE A 36 2.36 -0.66 17.35
C ILE A 36 1.17 -0.80 18.31
N THR A 37 0.67 -2.02 18.49
CA THR A 37 -0.43 -2.30 19.43
C THR A 37 -0.03 -1.98 20.87
N PHE A 38 1.18 -2.35 21.28
CA PHE A 38 1.72 -2.02 22.60
C PHE A 38 1.80 -0.50 22.82
N LEU A 39 2.28 0.26 21.83
CA LEU A 39 2.31 1.73 21.92
C LEU A 39 0.90 2.32 22.07
N LEU A 40 -0.08 1.83 21.32
CA LEU A 40 -1.46 2.29 21.42
C LEU A 40 -2.08 1.99 22.79
N ILE A 41 -1.87 0.78 23.33
CA ILE A 41 -2.32 0.41 24.67
C ILE A 41 -1.67 1.32 25.72
N GLY A 42 -0.36 1.58 25.59
CA GLY A 42 0.37 2.48 26.50
C GLY A 42 -0.18 3.90 26.48
N VAL A 43 -0.52 4.44 25.30
CA VAL A 43 -1.17 5.76 25.17
C VAL A 43 -2.55 5.75 25.82
N LEU A 44 -3.40 4.77 25.51
CA LEU A 44 -4.75 4.67 26.07
C LEU A 44 -4.72 4.57 27.59
N PHE A 45 -3.86 3.69 28.13
CA PHE A 45 -3.68 3.54 29.57
C PHE A 45 -3.24 4.84 30.23
N SER A 46 -2.28 5.55 29.63
CA SER A 46 -1.78 6.82 30.17
C SER A 46 -2.85 7.91 30.16
N VAL A 47 -3.66 7.99 29.11
CA VAL A 47 -4.79 8.94 29.01
C VAL A 47 -5.86 8.62 30.06
N ILE A 48 -6.19 7.35 30.26
CA ILE A 48 -7.14 6.91 31.29
C ILE A 48 -6.64 7.30 32.69
N GLN A 49 -5.36 7.08 32.99
CA GLN A 49 -4.76 7.44 34.28
C GLN A 49 -4.77 8.97 34.52
N LEU A 50 -4.47 9.77 33.49
CA LEU A 50 -4.55 11.24 33.55
C LEU A 50 -5.97 11.73 33.83
N THR A 51 -6.98 11.02 33.34
CA THR A 51 -8.40 11.43 33.45
C THR A 51 -9.02 11.00 34.78
N ILE A 52 -8.68 9.82 35.30
CA ILE A 52 -9.34 9.22 36.48
C ILE A 52 -8.64 9.58 37.79
N MET A 53 -7.30 9.71 37.81
CA MET A 53 -6.54 9.96 39.05
C MET A 53 -5.71 11.25 39.02
N PRO A 54 -6.33 12.43 38.82
CA PRO A 54 -5.59 13.69 38.73
C PRO A 54 -4.78 13.99 40.02
N VAL A 55 -5.33 13.66 41.19
CA VAL A 55 -4.74 13.94 42.51
C VAL A 55 -3.46 13.13 42.80
N VAL A 56 -3.33 11.91 42.26
CA VAL A 56 -2.11 11.07 42.43
C VAL A 56 -1.01 11.48 41.45
N VAL A 57 -1.41 12.05 40.31
CA VAL A 57 -0.52 12.48 39.23
C VAL A 57 0.13 13.83 39.53
N GLU A 58 -0.50 14.68 40.37
CA GLU A 58 -0.16 16.09 40.61
C GLU A 58 1.26 16.41 41.11
N THR A 59 2.06 15.45 41.62
CA THR A 59 3.36 15.81 42.24
C THR A 59 4.59 15.01 41.83
N LEU A 60 4.48 13.78 41.29
CA LEU A 60 5.68 12.98 40.93
C LEU A 60 5.60 12.25 39.59
N LEU A 61 4.38 11.90 39.13
CA LEU A 61 4.16 11.04 37.97
C LEU A 61 3.68 11.76 36.71
N PHE A 62 3.25 13.03 36.80
CA PHE A 62 2.78 13.81 35.65
C PHE A 62 3.83 13.94 34.55
N ILE A 63 5.05 14.41 34.89
CA ILE A 63 6.11 14.66 33.90
C ILE A 63 6.54 13.36 33.18
N PRO A 64 6.82 12.25 33.88
CA PRO A 64 7.11 10.97 33.23
C PRO A 64 5.97 10.48 32.33
N LEU A 65 4.72 10.59 32.79
CA LEU A 65 3.56 10.12 32.03
C LEU A 65 3.32 10.95 30.76
N CYS A 66 3.47 12.27 30.85
CA CYS A 66 3.45 13.16 29.68
C CYS A 66 4.58 12.82 28.70
N PHE A 67 5.79 12.54 29.19
CA PHE A 67 6.91 12.13 28.33
C PHE A 67 6.62 10.81 27.62
N VAL A 68 6.03 9.84 28.30
CA VAL A 68 5.60 8.56 27.70
C VAL A 68 4.52 8.78 26.64
N VAL A 69 3.49 9.58 26.93
CA VAL A 69 2.42 9.86 25.96
C VAL A 69 2.98 10.56 24.72
N VAL A 70 3.74 11.64 24.90
CA VAL A 70 4.34 12.40 23.80
C VAL A 70 5.33 11.52 23.01
N GLY A 71 6.13 10.70 23.69
CA GLY A 71 7.05 9.76 23.07
C GLY A 71 6.34 8.71 22.21
N CYS A 72 5.33 8.04 22.77
CA CYS A 72 4.55 7.04 22.04
C CYS A 72 3.80 7.65 20.85
N VAL A 73 3.15 8.81 21.04
CA VAL A 73 2.47 9.53 19.95
C VAL A 73 3.46 9.96 18.88
N GLY A 74 4.64 10.46 19.25
CA GLY A 74 5.70 10.85 18.31
C GLY A 74 6.19 9.68 17.47
N VAL A 75 6.40 8.51 18.08
CA VAL A 75 6.80 7.27 17.38
C VAL A 75 5.69 6.79 16.43
N LEU A 76 4.42 6.81 16.86
CA LEU A 76 3.29 6.46 16.03
C LEU A 76 3.12 7.41 14.83
N LEU A 77 3.27 8.72 15.06
CA LEU A 77 3.22 9.74 14.03
C LEU A 77 4.36 9.54 13.02
N PHE A 78 5.57 9.27 13.49
CA PHE A 78 6.71 8.98 12.63
C PHE A 78 6.45 7.75 11.75
N ALA A 79 5.97 6.65 12.35
CA ALA A 79 5.62 5.44 11.61
C ALA A 79 4.57 5.73 10.53
N HIS A 80 3.51 6.47 10.88
CA HIS A 80 2.46 6.85 9.94
C HIS A 80 3.00 7.69 8.77
N LEU A 81 3.81 8.71 9.04
CA LEU A 81 4.40 9.57 8.00
C LEU A 81 5.41 8.80 7.12
N TYR A 82 6.13 7.85 7.72
CA TYR A 82 7.07 6.99 7.02
C TYR A 82 6.37 6.07 6.03
N TYR A 83 5.38 5.29 6.49
CA TYR A 83 4.62 4.38 5.62
C TYR A 83 3.72 5.11 4.61
N SER A 84 3.27 6.32 4.94
CA SER A 84 2.57 7.22 4.00
C SER A 84 3.50 7.83 2.94
N CYS A 85 4.80 7.49 2.94
CA CYS A 85 5.81 8.00 2.00
C CYS A 85 5.90 9.54 1.98
N SER A 86 5.54 10.21 3.09
CA SER A 86 5.50 11.67 3.17
C SER A 86 6.90 12.29 3.29
N PHE A 87 7.89 11.51 3.69
CA PHE A 87 9.28 11.99 3.73
C PHE A 87 9.91 11.96 2.33
N PRO A 88 10.48 13.08 1.84
CA PRO A 88 11.04 13.15 0.50
C PRO A 88 12.29 12.29 0.33
N ARG A 89 13.07 12.09 1.41
CA ARG A 89 14.36 11.37 1.39
C ARG A 89 14.30 9.95 1.99
N LEU A 90 13.26 9.63 2.75
CA LEU A 90 13.11 8.37 3.48
C LEU A 90 11.78 7.72 3.08
N LYS A 91 11.76 7.10 1.90
CA LYS A 91 10.58 6.38 1.41
C LYS A 91 10.77 4.88 1.61
N PRO A 92 9.83 4.18 2.27
CA PRO A 92 9.94 2.74 2.42
C PRO A 92 9.84 2.06 1.06
N LEU A 93 10.90 1.33 0.70
CA LEU A 93 10.98 0.60 -0.56
C LEU A 93 10.33 -0.77 -0.42
N LEU A 94 9.67 -1.22 -1.49
CA LEU A 94 9.14 -2.57 -1.56
C LEU A 94 10.28 -3.58 -1.69
N SER A 95 10.15 -4.69 -0.95
CA SER A 95 11.02 -5.85 -1.12
C SER A 95 10.79 -6.54 -2.46
N VAL A 96 11.80 -7.28 -2.92
CA VAL A 96 11.74 -8.07 -4.16
C VAL A 96 10.51 -8.97 -4.18
N ASN A 97 10.26 -9.70 -3.08
CA ASN A 97 9.12 -10.60 -2.95
C ASN A 97 7.78 -9.86 -3.03
N GLU A 98 7.68 -8.66 -2.46
CA GLU A 98 6.46 -7.85 -2.55
C GLU A 98 6.23 -7.32 -3.97
N ILE A 99 7.28 -6.98 -4.71
CA ILE A 99 7.18 -6.57 -6.11
C ILE A 99 6.74 -7.76 -6.97
N GLU A 100 7.33 -8.94 -6.77
CA GLU A 100 6.91 -10.16 -7.47
C GLU A 100 5.45 -10.53 -7.17
N ALA A 101 5.03 -10.43 -5.91
CA ALA A 101 3.65 -10.64 -5.51
C ALA A 101 2.70 -9.59 -6.10
N LEU A 102 3.13 -8.33 -6.20
CA LEU A 102 2.37 -7.24 -6.82
C LEU A 102 2.18 -7.50 -8.32
N CYS A 103 3.24 -7.86 -9.04
CA CYS A 103 3.17 -8.22 -10.45
C CYS A 103 2.25 -9.43 -10.68
N SER A 104 2.40 -10.48 -9.87
CA SER A 104 1.61 -11.71 -9.98
C SER A 104 0.12 -11.47 -9.68
N SER A 105 -0.19 -10.74 -8.62
CA SER A 105 -1.59 -10.40 -8.27
C SER A 105 -2.26 -9.53 -9.32
N THR A 106 -1.53 -8.54 -9.86
CA THR A 106 -2.00 -7.67 -10.94
C THR A 106 -2.28 -8.49 -12.21
N PHE A 107 -1.36 -9.38 -12.59
CA PHE A 107 -1.55 -10.25 -13.76
C PHE A 107 -2.76 -11.18 -13.59
N CYS A 108 -2.92 -11.81 -12.42
CA CYS A 108 -4.06 -12.67 -12.11
C CYS A 108 -5.39 -11.90 -12.18
N ALA A 109 -5.43 -10.66 -11.68
CA ALA A 109 -6.63 -9.82 -11.78
C ALA A 109 -7.03 -9.58 -13.24
N TYR A 110 -6.09 -9.18 -14.10
CA TYR A 110 -6.38 -8.98 -15.53
C TYR A 110 -6.73 -10.28 -16.27
N GLN A 111 -6.19 -11.42 -15.85
CA GLN A 111 -6.55 -12.72 -16.42
C GLN A 111 -8.01 -13.07 -16.07
N LYS A 112 -8.45 -12.82 -14.84
CA LYS A 112 -9.85 -13.05 -14.42
C LYS A 112 -10.85 -12.17 -15.17
N MET A 113 -10.48 -10.94 -15.49
CA MET A 113 -11.31 -10.01 -16.28
C MET A 113 -11.44 -10.41 -17.77
N GLY A 114 -10.77 -11.48 -18.22
CA GLY A 114 -10.81 -11.91 -19.62
C GLY A 114 -10.33 -10.83 -20.60
N HIS A 115 -9.53 -9.86 -20.14
CA HIS A 115 -9.08 -8.73 -20.96
C HIS A 115 -8.28 -9.24 -22.15
N LEU A 116 -8.90 -9.17 -23.34
CA LEU A 116 -8.26 -9.31 -24.64
C LEU A 116 -7.01 -8.41 -24.69
N SER A 117 -5.95 -8.88 -25.35
CA SER A 117 -4.66 -8.18 -25.50
C SER A 117 -4.77 -6.76 -26.09
N SER A 118 -5.95 -6.34 -26.56
CA SER A 118 -6.22 -5.02 -27.13
C SER A 118 -6.66 -3.94 -26.13
N LYS A 119 -7.19 -4.29 -24.95
CA LYS A 119 -7.53 -3.28 -23.93
C LYS A 119 -6.30 -2.91 -23.09
N GLN A 120 -6.09 -1.61 -22.91
CA GLN A 120 -5.01 -1.04 -22.09
C GLN A 120 -5.08 -1.59 -20.67
N LYS A 121 -3.93 -2.03 -20.11
CA LYS A 121 -3.85 -2.65 -18.79
C LYS A 121 -3.14 -1.68 -17.87
N SER A 122 -3.88 -0.69 -17.37
CA SER A 122 -3.36 0.51 -16.70
C SER A 122 -2.35 0.19 -15.60
N GLY A 123 -2.62 -0.82 -14.77
CA GLY A 123 -1.73 -1.28 -13.70
C GLY A 123 -0.46 -1.97 -14.21
N ILE A 124 -0.55 -2.79 -15.26
CA ILE A 124 0.62 -3.45 -15.87
C ILE A 124 1.49 -2.42 -16.58
N ASP A 125 0.89 -1.50 -17.32
CA ASP A 125 1.62 -0.45 -18.05
C ASP A 125 2.36 0.48 -17.09
N TYR A 126 1.76 0.79 -15.93
CA TYR A 126 2.43 1.55 -14.88
C TYR A 126 3.62 0.79 -14.27
N ILE A 127 3.48 -0.51 -14.00
CA ILE A 127 4.60 -1.34 -13.53
C ILE A 127 5.71 -1.41 -14.58
N ASP A 128 5.36 -1.62 -15.85
CA ASP A 128 6.29 -1.68 -16.98
C ASP A 128 7.09 -0.38 -17.09
N THR A 129 6.42 0.77 -16.96
CA THR A 129 7.06 2.10 -16.97
C THR A 129 8.06 2.24 -15.81
N LEU A 130 7.68 1.85 -14.59
CA LEU A 130 8.58 1.93 -13.43
C LEU A 130 9.83 1.06 -13.60
N ILE A 131 9.69 -0.13 -14.19
CA ILE A 131 10.81 -1.05 -14.45
C ILE A 131 11.71 -0.49 -15.54
N CYS A 132 11.15 -0.02 -16.66
CA CYS A 132 11.88 0.58 -17.78
C CYS A 132 12.67 1.82 -17.36
N GLU A 133 12.07 2.69 -16.56
CA GLU A 133 12.70 3.92 -16.05
C GLU A 133 13.64 3.66 -14.87
N GLY A 134 13.66 2.43 -14.33
CA GLY A 134 14.48 2.05 -13.19
C GLY A 134 14.08 2.77 -11.88
N ILE A 135 12.82 3.17 -11.76
CA ILE A 135 12.31 3.89 -10.58
C ILE A 135 12.12 2.90 -9.43
N PRO A 136 12.77 3.10 -8.26
CA PRO A 136 12.59 2.23 -7.11
C PRO A 136 11.14 2.22 -6.61
N MET A 137 10.53 1.04 -6.60
CA MET A 137 9.15 0.87 -6.13
C MET A 137 9.06 1.01 -4.60
N ASN A 138 8.02 1.71 -4.15
CA ASN A 138 7.66 1.99 -2.75
C ASN A 138 6.17 1.77 -2.53
N TYR A 139 5.71 1.88 -1.27
CA TYR A 139 4.30 1.65 -0.92
C TYR A 139 3.30 2.54 -1.66
N HIS A 140 3.68 3.76 -2.06
CA HIS A 140 2.82 4.61 -2.88
C HIS A 140 2.61 4.03 -4.28
N HIS A 141 3.66 3.49 -4.92
CA HIS A 141 3.53 2.80 -6.21
C HIS A 141 2.62 1.58 -6.09
N ARG A 142 2.73 0.78 -5.01
CA ARG A 142 1.82 -0.34 -4.74
C ARG A 142 0.37 0.11 -4.62
N ALA A 143 0.10 1.17 -3.86
CA ALA A 143 -1.26 1.71 -3.71
C ALA A 143 -1.82 2.19 -5.05
N ARG A 144 -1.00 2.88 -5.86
CA ARG A 144 -1.39 3.34 -7.20
C ARG A 144 -1.69 2.19 -8.15
N VAL A 145 -0.86 1.15 -8.18
CA VAL A 145 -1.13 -0.06 -8.98
C VAL A 145 -2.48 -0.67 -8.60
N LYS A 146 -2.74 -0.85 -7.30
CA LYS A 146 -4.03 -1.39 -6.83
C LYS A 146 -5.21 -0.54 -7.26
N ALA A 147 -5.12 0.78 -7.08
CA ALA A 147 -6.19 1.70 -7.47
C ALA A 147 -6.46 1.66 -8.99
N LEU A 148 -5.41 1.55 -9.82
CA LEU A 148 -5.55 1.41 -11.28
C LEU A 148 -6.24 0.09 -11.64
N VAL A 149 -5.83 -1.01 -11.01
CA VAL A 149 -6.47 -2.32 -11.23
C VAL A 149 -7.93 -2.30 -10.80
N GLU A 150 -8.26 -1.72 -9.65
CA GLU A 150 -9.64 -1.60 -9.17
C GLU A 150 -10.50 -0.72 -10.08
N ALA A 151 -9.94 0.37 -10.63
CA ALA A 151 -10.63 1.19 -11.62
C ALA A 151 -10.92 0.39 -12.89
N ASP A 152 -9.93 -0.33 -13.42
CA ASP A 152 -10.10 -1.17 -14.61
C ASP A 152 -11.14 -2.29 -14.37
N VAL A 153 -11.18 -2.89 -13.16
CA VAL A 153 -12.22 -3.86 -12.77
C VAL A 153 -13.61 -3.24 -12.82
N ARG A 154 -13.80 -2.07 -12.21
CA ARG A 154 -15.11 -1.39 -12.20
C ARG A 154 -15.55 -1.01 -13.61
N ASP A 155 -14.63 -0.52 -14.43
CA ASP A 155 -14.91 -0.19 -15.82
C ASP A 155 -15.27 -1.45 -16.64
N HIS A 156 -14.63 -2.58 -16.34
CA HIS A 156 -14.99 -3.86 -16.94
C HIS A 156 -16.41 -4.27 -16.55
N GLU A 157 -16.76 -4.24 -15.26
CA GLU A 157 -18.09 -4.58 -14.75
C GLU A 157 -19.18 -3.69 -15.36
N LEU A 158 -18.97 -2.37 -15.41
CA LEU A 158 -19.88 -1.42 -16.05
C LEU A 158 -20.10 -1.72 -17.54
N ASN A 159 -19.03 -2.03 -18.26
CA ASN A 159 -19.13 -2.38 -19.68
C ASN A 159 -19.90 -3.68 -19.89
N THR A 160 -19.69 -4.69 -19.03
CA THR A 160 -20.43 -5.96 -19.11
C THR A 160 -21.93 -5.76 -18.86
N LEU A 161 -22.29 -4.95 -17.86
CA LEU A 161 -23.69 -4.61 -17.55
C LEU A 161 -24.34 -3.81 -18.68
N SER A 162 -23.60 -2.88 -19.30
CA SER A 162 -24.09 -2.11 -20.45
C SER A 162 -24.40 -3.02 -21.64
N GLN A 163 -23.52 -3.97 -21.94
CA GLN A 163 -23.73 -4.94 -23.02
C GLN A 163 -24.91 -5.86 -22.72
N GLU A 164 -25.06 -6.34 -21.48
CA GLU A 164 -26.21 -7.13 -21.06
C GLU A 164 -27.52 -6.35 -21.24
N PHE A 165 -27.55 -5.08 -20.82
CA PHE A 165 -28.72 -4.23 -20.99
C PHE A 165 -29.07 -3.99 -22.47
N GLU A 166 -28.08 -3.72 -23.32
CA GLU A 166 -28.27 -3.57 -24.76
C GLU A 166 -28.82 -4.84 -25.42
N THR A 167 -28.31 -6.01 -25.01
CA THR A 167 -28.81 -7.30 -25.52
C THR A 167 -30.25 -7.59 -25.10
N VAL A 168 -30.64 -7.25 -23.86
CA VAL A 168 -32.03 -7.38 -23.38
C VAL A 168 -32.96 -6.44 -24.16
N ILE A 169 -32.55 -5.19 -24.41
CA ILE A 169 -33.32 -4.24 -25.23
C ILE A 169 -33.46 -4.77 -26.67
N ALA A 170 -32.38 -5.27 -27.26
CA ALA A 170 -32.41 -5.82 -28.61
C ALA A 170 -33.37 -7.02 -28.72
N GLN A 171 -33.33 -7.94 -27.75
CA GLN A 171 -34.23 -9.11 -27.70
C GLN A 171 -35.70 -8.70 -27.53
N SER A 172 -36.00 -7.72 -26.68
CA SER A 172 -37.38 -7.25 -26.49
C SER A 172 -37.97 -6.58 -27.73
N LYS A 173 -37.14 -5.90 -28.55
CA LYS A 173 -37.57 -5.31 -29.82
C LYS A 173 -37.80 -6.32 -30.94
N THR A 174 -37.17 -7.49 -30.90
CA THR A 174 -37.39 -8.57 -31.89
C THR A 174 -38.61 -9.44 -31.60
N LEU A 175 -39.20 -9.33 -30.41
CA LEU A 175 -40.38 -10.07 -29.96
C LEU A 175 -41.69 -9.28 -30.10
N ALA A 176 -41.63 -8.01 -30.48
CA ALA A 176 -42.77 -7.14 -30.77
C ALA A 176 -42.94 -6.96 -32.28
#